data_AF-A0A0K9PV62-F1
#
_entry.id   AF-A0A0K9PV62-F1
#
_cell.length_a   1.000
_cell.length_b   1.000
_cell.length_c   1.000
_cell.angle_alpha   90.00
_cell.angle_beta   90.00
_cell.angle_gamma   90.00
#
_symmetry.space_group_name_H-M   'P 1'
#
loop_
_entity.id
_entity.type
_entity.pdbx_description
1 polymer ?
#
loop_
_entity_poly.entity_id
_entity_poly.type
_entity_poly.pdbx_seq_one_letter_code
_entity_poly.pdbx_strand_id
1 'polypeptide(L)'
;MKTSPPTTTGYHLHPSTSNDTILPNTRHASRLKTDIPVFYGLTNNEAFVDWVADIEDYFAYVPFDDSTTAQLVALRLKGCAKPWWRQTQSNRADRNKRPILTWKKMKSLMYESFLPANYQ
;
A
#
# COMPACT_ATOMS: atom_id res chain seq x y z
N MET A 1 47.30 -13.58 43.75
CA MET A 1 47.88 -13.55 42.38
C MET A 1 47.05 -14.48 41.50
N LYS A 2 46.44 -13.95 40.42
CA LYS A 2 45.86 -14.66 39.25
C LYS A 2 44.66 -15.60 39.54
N THR A 3 43.55 -15.68 38.81
CA THR A 3 42.94 -14.99 37.66
C THR A 3 41.49 -15.51 37.56
N SER A 4 40.54 -14.59 37.41
CA SER A 4 39.21 -14.63 36.75
C SER A 4 38.15 -15.75 36.97
N PRO A 5 36.85 -15.40 36.91
CA PRO A 5 35.69 -16.23 37.31
C PRO A 5 35.10 -17.07 36.16
N PRO A 6 34.18 -18.03 36.46
CA PRO A 6 33.54 -18.87 35.44
C PRO A 6 32.66 -18.03 34.49
N THR A 7 32.83 -18.24 33.19
CA THR A 7 32.07 -17.57 32.14
C THR A 7 30.59 -17.98 32.16
N THR A 8 29.78 -17.02 32.62
CA THR A 8 28.46 -16.60 32.14
C THR A 8 27.61 -17.60 31.37
N THR A 9 26.59 -18.08 32.09
CA THR A 9 25.27 -18.51 31.61
C THR A 9 24.76 -17.64 30.46
N GLY A 10 24.71 -18.22 29.25
CA GLY A 10 24.08 -17.59 28.10
C GLY A 10 22.57 -17.71 28.14
N TYR A 11 21.90 -16.76 28.79
CA TYR A 11 20.51 -16.44 28.45
C TYR A 11 20.51 -15.57 27.19
N HIS A 12 20.46 -16.21 26.02
CA HIS A 12 20.11 -15.50 24.79
C HIS A 12 18.62 -15.67 24.52
N LEU A 13 17.90 -14.58 24.73
CA LEU A 13 16.53 -14.34 24.32
C LEU A 13 16.37 -14.61 22.81
N HIS A 14 15.32 -15.35 22.46
CA HIS A 14 14.78 -15.47 21.11
C HIS A 14 14.33 -14.09 20.61
N PRO A 15 14.54 -13.75 19.33
CA PRO A 15 13.38 -13.61 18.44
C PRO A 15 13.76 -14.11 17.02
N SER A 16 12.89 -14.73 16.22
CA SER A 16 11.58 -14.27 15.79
C SER A 16 10.91 -15.39 15.01
N THR A 17 9.65 -15.65 15.37
CA THR A 17 8.53 -15.70 14.42
C THR A 17 8.68 -16.58 13.17
N SER A 18 8.67 -17.90 13.35
CA SER A 18 7.92 -18.74 12.40
C SER A 18 6.44 -18.53 12.66
N ASN A 19 5.88 -17.44 12.14
CA ASN A 19 4.50 -17.48 11.69
C ASN A 19 4.59 -17.86 10.21
N ASP A 20 4.31 -19.13 9.94
CA ASP A 20 3.80 -19.59 8.67
C ASP A 20 2.54 -18.78 8.31
N THR A 21 2.75 -17.57 7.81
CA THR A 21 1.75 -16.96 6.94
C THR A 21 1.93 -17.68 5.62
N ILE A 22 1.11 -18.73 5.44
CA ILE A 22 0.82 -19.32 4.14
C ILE A 22 0.32 -18.17 3.26
N LEU A 23 1.23 -17.43 2.62
CA LEU A 23 0.90 -16.66 1.44
C LEU A 23 0.76 -17.70 0.32
N PRO A 24 -0.43 -17.87 -0.28
CA PRO A 24 -0.59 -18.81 -1.37
C PRO A 24 0.32 -18.37 -2.52
N ASN A 25 1.33 -19.20 -2.77
CA ASN A 25 2.14 -19.26 -3.98
C ASN A 25 2.65 -17.91 -4.51
N THR A 26 3.89 -17.58 -4.15
CA THR A 26 4.70 -16.42 -4.62
C THR A 26 4.66 -16.20 -6.15
N ARG A 27 4.34 -17.23 -6.95
CA ARG A 27 4.20 -17.12 -8.42
C ARG A 27 2.87 -16.49 -8.87
N HIS A 28 1.77 -16.67 -8.13
CA HIS A 28 0.48 -16.01 -8.44
C HIS A 28 0.50 -14.55 -8.01
N ALA A 29 1.03 -14.25 -6.82
CA ALA A 29 1.20 -12.88 -6.35
C ALA A 29 2.11 -12.03 -7.27
N SER A 30 3.04 -12.68 -7.99
CA SER A 30 3.93 -12.02 -8.96
C SER A 30 3.25 -11.74 -10.31
N ARG A 31 2.30 -12.57 -10.75
CA ARG A 31 1.48 -12.33 -11.95
C ARG A 31 0.33 -11.35 -11.70
N LEU A 32 -0.31 -11.42 -10.54
CA LEU A 32 -1.24 -10.39 -10.08
C LEU A 32 -0.55 -9.03 -9.92
N LYS A 33 0.79 -9.04 -9.74
CA LYS A 33 1.61 -7.82 -9.73
C LYS A 33 1.89 -7.24 -11.12
N THR A 34 1.58 -7.88 -12.23
CA THR A 34 1.75 -7.28 -13.56
C THR A 34 0.47 -6.66 -14.10
N ASP A 35 -0.69 -7.06 -13.59
CA ASP A 35 -2.00 -6.66 -14.16
C ASP A 35 -2.54 -5.34 -13.59
N ILE A 36 -2.06 -4.92 -12.42
CA ILE A 36 -2.47 -3.64 -11.83
C ILE A 36 -1.61 -2.51 -12.44
N PRO A 37 -2.20 -1.56 -13.18
CA PRO A 37 -1.44 -0.50 -13.83
C PRO A 37 -0.84 0.49 -12.83
N VAL A 38 0.22 1.18 -13.24
CA VAL A 38 0.97 2.15 -12.41
C VAL A 38 0.47 3.57 -12.68
N PHE A 39 0.23 4.33 -11.61
CA PHE A 39 -0.12 5.75 -11.72
C PHE A 39 1.01 6.65 -11.24
N TYR A 40 1.46 7.56 -12.12
CA TYR A 40 2.58 8.46 -11.84
C TYR A 40 2.13 9.83 -11.28
N GLY A 41 0.85 10.18 -11.39
CA GLY A 41 0.32 11.48 -10.93
C GLY A 41 0.63 12.68 -11.82
N LEU A 42 1.13 12.45 -13.04
CA LEU A 42 1.45 13.48 -14.04
C LEU A 42 0.72 13.25 -15.38
N THR A 43 -0.22 12.30 -15.42
CA THR A 43 -0.99 11.97 -16.63
C THR A 43 -2.12 12.97 -16.84
N ASN A 44 -2.62 13.09 -18.08
CA ASN A 44 -3.82 13.88 -18.36
C ASN A 44 -5.07 13.25 -17.68
N ASN A 45 -6.17 14.00 -17.68
CA ASN A 45 -7.40 13.60 -16.98
C ASN A 45 -7.97 12.27 -17.50
N GLU A 46 -7.97 12.07 -18.82
CA GLU A 46 -8.45 10.85 -19.47
C GLU A 46 -7.64 9.64 -19.01
N ALA A 47 -6.31 9.71 -19.04
CA ALA A 47 -5.45 8.62 -18.59
C ALA A 47 -5.57 8.34 -17.08
N PHE A 48 -5.97 9.32 -16.25
CA PHE A 48 -6.33 9.05 -14.86
C PHE A 48 -7.65 8.29 -14.75
N VAL A 49 -8.68 8.68 -15.53
CA VAL A 49 -9.99 7.99 -15.54
C VAL A 49 -9.85 6.56 -16.05
N ASP A 50 -9.11 6.35 -17.14
CA ASP A 50 -8.83 5.02 -17.69
C ASP A 50 -8.09 4.15 -16.67
N TRP A 51 -7.06 4.71 -16.02
CA TRP A 51 -6.34 4.00 -14.96
C TRP A 51 -7.25 3.61 -13.80
N VAL A 52 -8.16 4.49 -13.37
CA VAL A 52 -9.13 4.14 -12.32
C VAL A 52 -10.03 3.00 -12.80
N ALA A 53 -10.54 3.05 -14.02
CA ALA A 53 -11.41 2.02 -14.58
C ALA A 53 -10.70 0.64 -14.60
N ASP A 54 -9.44 0.58 -15.04
CA ASP A 54 -8.63 -0.64 -15.02
C ASP A 54 -8.49 -1.23 -13.61
N ILE A 55 -8.34 -0.38 -12.58
CA ILE A 55 -8.29 -0.81 -11.17
C ILE A 55 -9.64 -1.36 -10.71
N GLU A 56 -10.75 -0.72 -11.10
CA GLU A 56 -12.11 -1.17 -10.75
C GLU A 56 -12.42 -2.52 -11.38
N ASP A 57 -12.09 -2.70 -12.66
CA ASP A 57 -12.23 -3.96 -13.36
C ASP A 57 -11.40 -5.05 -12.68
N TYR A 58 -10.14 -4.78 -12.35
CA TYR A 58 -9.28 -5.74 -11.65
C TYR A 58 -9.88 -6.21 -10.31
N PHE A 59 -10.46 -5.29 -9.52
CA PHE A 59 -11.10 -5.65 -8.26
C PHE A 59 -12.48 -6.31 -8.43
N ALA A 60 -13.15 -6.13 -9.57
CA ALA A 60 -14.39 -6.86 -9.88
C ALA A 60 -14.12 -8.36 -10.11
N TYR A 61 -12.97 -8.71 -10.69
CA TYR A 61 -12.61 -10.11 -10.97
C TYR A 61 -11.97 -10.84 -9.78
N VAL A 62 -11.40 -10.11 -8.80
CA VAL A 62 -10.68 -10.72 -7.68
C VAL A 62 -11.23 -10.21 -6.34
N PRO A 63 -11.85 -11.08 -5.52
CA PRO A 63 -12.41 -10.68 -4.24
C PRO A 63 -11.29 -10.37 -3.24
N PHE A 64 -11.05 -9.09 -3.00
CA PHE A 64 -10.14 -8.60 -1.96
C PHE A 64 -10.94 -7.81 -0.92
N ASP A 65 -10.52 -7.90 0.34
CA ASP A 65 -11.05 -7.03 1.38
C ASP A 65 -10.64 -5.58 1.13
N ASP A 66 -11.49 -4.63 1.54
CA ASP A 66 -11.29 -3.19 1.34
C ASP A 66 -9.90 -2.69 1.78
N SER A 67 -9.40 -3.21 2.91
CA SER A 67 -8.07 -2.87 3.44
C SER A 67 -6.93 -3.32 2.54
N THR A 68 -7.10 -4.44 1.86
CA THR A 68 -6.13 -5.02 0.93
C THR A 68 -6.13 -4.26 -0.38
N THR A 69 -7.30 -3.87 -0.90
CA THR A 69 -7.40 -3.12 -2.17
C THR A 69 -6.69 -1.76 -2.08
N ALA A 70 -6.94 -0.98 -1.03
CA ALA A 70 -6.28 0.32 -0.86
C ALA A 70 -4.74 0.20 -0.76
N GLN A 71 -4.24 -0.83 -0.07
CA GLN A 71 -2.80 -1.07 0.03
C GLN A 71 -2.20 -1.49 -1.32
N LEU A 72 -2.89 -2.34 -2.08
CA LEU A 72 -2.46 -2.76 -3.41
C LEU A 72 -2.34 -1.57 -4.37
N VAL A 73 -3.33 -0.68 -4.38
CA VAL A 73 -3.27 0.54 -5.21
C VAL A 73 -2.15 1.47 -4.73
N ALA A 74 -1.98 1.64 -3.42
CA ALA A 74 -0.89 2.47 -2.88
C ALA A 74 0.51 1.99 -3.32
N LEU A 75 0.71 0.69 -3.50
CA LEU A 75 1.97 0.12 -4.04
C LEU A 75 2.21 0.47 -5.51
N ARG A 76 1.14 0.80 -6.25
CA ARG A 76 1.16 1.17 -7.67
C ARG A 76 1.33 2.65 -7.92
N LEU A 77 1.30 3.47 -6.87
CA LEU A 77 1.60 4.87 -7.00
C LEU A 77 3.12 5.06 -7.18
N LYS A 78 3.48 5.80 -8.22
CA LYS A 78 4.85 6.21 -8.56
C LYS A 78 4.86 7.72 -8.84
N GLY A 79 6.01 8.25 -9.21
CA GLY A 79 6.15 9.68 -9.52
C GLY A 79 5.63 10.56 -8.38
N CYS A 80 4.85 11.59 -8.74
CA CYS A 80 4.26 12.55 -7.81
C CYS A 80 3.07 11.97 -7.02
N ALA A 81 2.42 10.91 -7.51
CA ALA A 81 1.30 10.28 -6.80
C ALA A 81 1.73 9.60 -5.48
N LYS A 82 2.93 9.00 -5.45
CA LYS A 82 3.44 8.32 -4.24
C LYS A 82 3.67 9.28 -3.05
N PRO A 83 4.38 10.41 -3.18
CA PRO A 83 4.51 11.37 -2.09
C PRO A 83 3.17 12.03 -1.74
N TRP A 84 2.30 12.31 -2.70
CA TRP A 84 0.94 12.81 -2.44
C TRP A 84 0.16 11.87 -1.49
N TRP A 85 0.22 10.56 -1.72
CA TRP A 85 -0.47 9.60 -0.88
C TRP A 85 0.08 9.56 0.55
N ARG A 86 1.41 9.60 0.69
CA ARG A 86 2.07 9.69 2.00
C ARG A 86 1.65 10.94 2.76
N GLN A 87 1.66 12.09 2.08
CA GLN A 87 1.24 13.36 2.67
C GLN A 87 -0.23 13.33 3.07
N THR A 88 -1.09 12.74 2.23
CA THR A 88 -2.53 12.60 2.51
C THR A 88 -2.76 11.78 3.78
N GLN A 89 -2.07 10.65 3.94
CA GLN A 89 -2.18 9.84 5.17
C GLN A 89 -1.61 10.56 6.39
N SER A 90 -0.46 11.25 6.24
CA SER A 90 0.16 12.04 7.32
C SER A 90 -0.77 13.16 7.80
N ASN A 91 -1.28 13.98 6.88
CA ASN A 91 -2.20 15.08 7.18
C ASN A 91 -3.47 14.59 7.90
N ARG A 92 -3.90 13.35 7.66
CA ARG A 92 -5.03 12.76 8.37
C ARG A 92 -4.66 12.36 9.79
N ALA A 93 -3.49 11.73 9.98
CA ALA A 93 -2.98 11.40 11.30
C ALA A 93 -2.81 12.65 12.17
N ASP A 94 -2.24 13.72 11.62
CA ASP A 94 -2.06 15.01 12.31
C ASP A 94 -3.39 15.64 12.75
N ARG A 95 -4.47 15.32 12.04
CA ARG A 95 -5.84 15.77 12.34
C ARG A 95 -6.63 14.75 13.17
N ASN A 96 -5.98 13.75 13.76
CA ASN A 96 -6.59 12.64 14.51
C ASN A 96 -7.69 11.89 13.73
N LYS A 97 -7.58 11.86 12.39
CA LYS A 97 -8.51 11.13 11.52
C LYS A 97 -7.99 9.72 11.28
N ARG A 98 -8.92 8.75 11.17
CA ARG A 98 -8.58 7.38 10.79
C ARG A 98 -7.85 7.33 9.44
N PRO A 99 -6.87 6.41 9.29
CA PRO A 99 -6.18 6.21 8.03
C PRO A 99 -7.17 5.78 6.95
N ILE A 100 -6.84 6.09 5.70
CA ILE A 100 -7.64 5.64 4.57
C ILE A 100 -7.29 4.18 4.33
N LEU A 101 -8.28 3.32 4.53
CA LEU A 101 -8.14 1.86 4.38
C LEU A 101 -9.00 1.31 3.25
N THR A 102 -9.76 2.12 2.51
CA THR A 102 -10.65 1.60 1.47
C THR A 102 -10.33 2.21 0.13
N TRP A 103 -10.38 1.40 -0.93
CA TRP A 103 -10.19 1.89 -2.31
C TRP A 103 -11.22 2.99 -2.62
N LYS A 104 -12.48 2.80 -2.24
CA LYS A 104 -13.54 3.82 -2.41
C LYS A 104 -13.14 5.20 -1.89
N LYS A 105 -12.55 5.27 -0.68
CA LYS A 105 -12.17 6.56 -0.09
C LYS A 105 -10.87 7.12 -0.70
N MET A 106 -9.93 6.24 -1.05
CA MET A 106 -8.73 6.62 -1.78
C MET A 106 -9.09 7.22 -3.15
N LYS A 107 -9.94 6.55 -3.92
CA LYS A 107 -10.46 6.97 -5.22
C LYS A 107 -11.05 8.38 -5.14
N SER A 108 -12.00 8.64 -4.24
CA SER A 108 -12.60 9.96 -4.03
C SER A 108 -11.56 11.08 -3.89
N LEU A 109 -10.51 10.86 -3.09
CA LEU A 109 -9.46 11.86 -2.87
C LEU A 109 -8.56 12.03 -4.09
N MET A 110 -8.36 10.96 -4.87
CA MET A 110 -7.62 11.04 -6.13
C MET A 110 -8.39 11.87 -7.16
N TYR A 111 -9.71 11.69 -7.28
CA TYR A 111 -10.56 12.55 -8.12
C TYR A 111 -10.45 14.03 -7.69
N GLU A 112 -10.51 14.31 -6.39
CA GLU A 112 -10.36 15.69 -5.86
C GLU A 112 -8.96 16.30 -6.09
N SER A 113 -7.92 15.48 -6.20
CA SER A 113 -6.53 15.96 -6.25
C SER A 113 -5.92 15.99 -7.65
N PHE A 114 -6.34 15.07 -8.52
CA PHE A 114 -5.74 14.87 -9.85
C PHE A 114 -6.65 15.31 -11.00
N LEU A 115 -7.94 15.57 -10.75
CA LEU A 115 -8.80 16.20 -11.74
C LEU A 115 -8.97 17.68 -11.45
N PRO A 116 -8.88 18.55 -12.47
CA PRO A 116 -9.28 19.94 -12.35
C PRO A 116 -10.79 20.05 -12.08
N ALA A 117 -11.19 21.11 -11.36
CA ALA A 117 -12.56 21.30 -10.88
C ALA A 117 -13.65 21.35 -11.96
N ASN A 118 -13.27 21.51 -13.24
CA ASN A 118 -14.16 21.51 -14.39
C ASN A 118 -14.51 20.09 -14.91
N TYR A 119 -13.96 19.04 -14.30
CA TYR A 119 -14.28 17.63 -14.58
C TYR A 119 -15.13 16.97 -13.48
N GLN A 120 -15.56 17.73 -12.46
CA GLN A 120 -16.42 17.26 -11.36
C GLN A 120 -17.90 17.49 -11.63
#